data_AF-A0A0B1YZ64-F1
#
_entry.id   AF-A0A0B1YZ64-F1
#
_cell.length_a   1.000
_cell.length_b   1.000
_cell.length_c   1.000
_cell.angle_alpha   90.00
_cell.angle_beta   90.00
_cell.angle_gamma   90.00
#
_symmetry.space_group_name_H-M   'P 1'
#
loop_
_entity.id
_entity.type
_entity.pdbx_description
1 polymer ?
#
loop_
_entity_poly.entity_id
_entity_poly.type
_entity_poly.pdbx_seq_one_letter_code
_entity_poly.pdbx_strand_id
1 'polypeptide(L)'
;MYPSGLHPNRASTDIVLRRRDQNHYDLLLGSNVRRFAADGDCFFNAVAAGLNEGQAGQTFSMQGLRNAAATFIEQNPQLNQFVVPQPTGLQQALFENANWLEHILDDSAVLYLTRIAYGAPNPHGLFLPTVDYLNLYADSLARNVLNNAQSGVLPPEIMQQIGRNLSARSPVQLTPTGTPFYTEEQAMRTFFEDVLLKPIVEDHIVELLNNEYLWLSQDVMHVMLEYGVTARQLTDHHPRNDLAFVQYDEALHGDLDDDQLDEVLDGASLVDRDDLQGIKERYQREFGVVMEDEAELFQQFIAYDRAEEVTDLFTVALERYPALLDRANIVLRSMVISSTLGNEFPLSAISSWIRNPALSDEHLRLIALYADSRHEAILKEEGLDIGWMQRFDDRNLQHIVNHIEALDTFIAFLGRRQASASESALVDLFSASGAAPSNSRVALLFNTPNLWTELQRLPQTQAQEIWNDLIGPHFSNLNIRLALARPGALRSSSQFETALRTGLGSNEAHANQLVQRVLDVGQSEAQQYLYHFEFPTQRLGHGIVDFASHLESHMEVPQWAWQYAREGVTPQSLRPSVTKKT
;
A
#
# COMPACT_ATOMS: atom_id res chain seq x y z
N MET A 1 -10.94 -23.22 5.47
CA MET A 1 -10.71 -24.68 5.61
C MET A 1 -10.43 -25.25 4.21
N TYR A 2 -9.16 -25.46 3.84
CA TYR A 2 -8.76 -26.00 2.53
C TYR A 2 -8.95 -27.53 2.51
N PRO A 3 -9.43 -28.15 1.42
CA PRO A 3 -9.56 -29.60 1.41
C PRO A 3 -8.15 -30.22 1.45
N SER A 4 -7.96 -31.11 2.43
CA SER A 4 -6.82 -31.99 2.56
C SER A 4 -6.62 -32.82 1.29
N GLY A 5 -5.38 -33.21 0.97
CA GLY A 5 -5.01 -34.01 -0.21
C GLY A 5 -5.54 -35.46 -0.24
N LEU A 6 -6.60 -35.76 0.50
CA LEU A 6 -7.22 -37.07 0.63
C LEU A 6 -8.74 -36.94 0.37
N HIS A 7 -9.10 -36.76 -0.90
CA HIS A 7 -10.48 -36.94 -1.33
C HIS A 7 -10.81 -38.44 -1.34
N PRO A 8 -11.91 -38.90 -0.73
CA PRO A 8 -12.21 -40.33 -0.54
C PRO A 8 -12.42 -41.12 -1.85
N ASN A 9 -12.54 -40.44 -2.99
CA ASN A 9 -12.67 -41.05 -4.32
C ASN A 9 -11.41 -40.93 -5.21
N ARG A 10 -10.24 -40.56 -4.65
CA ARG A 10 -9.01 -40.34 -5.42
C ARG A 10 -8.54 -41.64 -6.10
N ALA A 11 -8.46 -41.65 -7.42
CA ALA A 11 -7.76 -42.68 -8.18
C ALA A 11 -6.25 -42.37 -8.25
N SER A 12 -5.41 -43.39 -8.41
CA SER A 12 -3.95 -43.21 -8.59
C SER A 12 -3.57 -42.50 -9.89
N THR A 13 -4.55 -42.20 -10.76
CA THR A 13 -4.43 -41.50 -12.03
C THR A 13 -4.85 -40.03 -11.95
N ASP A 14 -5.32 -39.55 -10.80
CA ASP A 14 -5.85 -38.20 -10.67
C ASP A 14 -4.73 -37.16 -10.55
N ILE A 15 -4.77 -36.16 -11.44
CA ILE A 15 -3.91 -34.98 -11.36
C ILE A 15 -4.51 -34.01 -10.37
N VAL A 16 -3.77 -33.75 -9.29
CA VAL A 16 -4.21 -32.84 -8.24
C VAL A 16 -3.44 -31.53 -8.38
N LEU A 17 -4.17 -30.47 -8.74
CA LEU A 17 -3.65 -29.11 -8.76
C LEU A 17 -4.10 -28.35 -7.52
N ARG A 18 -3.17 -27.65 -6.88
CA ARG A 18 -3.49 -26.72 -5.79
C ARG A 18 -3.34 -25.30 -6.32
N ARG A 19 -4.43 -24.55 -6.32
CA ARG A 19 -4.39 -23.12 -6.61
C ARG A 19 -3.61 -22.41 -5.50
N ARG A 20 -2.54 -21.71 -5.87
CA ARG A 20 -1.71 -20.91 -4.97
C ARG A 20 -2.16 -19.45 -4.93
N ASP A 21 -2.59 -18.93 -6.09
CA ASP A 21 -2.95 -17.51 -6.27
C ASP A 21 -4.01 -17.34 -7.37
N GLN A 22 -4.36 -16.11 -7.74
CA GLN A 22 -5.15 -15.83 -8.93
C GLN A 22 -4.46 -16.40 -10.17
N ASN A 23 -5.04 -17.47 -10.73
CA ASN A 23 -4.59 -18.18 -11.93
C ASN A 23 -3.25 -18.93 -11.82
N HIS A 24 -2.73 -19.18 -10.61
CA HIS A 24 -1.49 -19.96 -10.40
C HIS A 24 -1.73 -21.29 -9.68
N TYR A 25 -1.07 -22.36 -10.17
CA TYR A 25 -1.30 -23.73 -9.73
C TYR A 25 0.01 -24.48 -9.44
N ASP A 26 0.04 -25.19 -8.30
CA ASP A 26 1.04 -26.19 -7.98
C ASP A 26 0.54 -27.59 -8.35
N LEU A 27 1.41 -28.47 -8.84
CA LEU A 27 1.11 -29.89 -9.02
C LEU A 27 1.46 -30.67 -7.73
N LEU A 28 0.52 -31.47 -7.24
CA LEU A 28 0.72 -32.36 -6.09
C LEU A 28 0.96 -33.81 -6.54
N LEU A 29 2.18 -34.29 -6.33
CA LEU A 29 2.61 -35.66 -6.59
C LEU A 29 2.88 -36.38 -5.27
N GLY A 30 1.82 -36.97 -4.67
CA GLY A 30 1.91 -37.54 -3.33
C GLY A 30 2.22 -36.46 -2.29
N SER A 31 3.37 -36.58 -1.60
CA SER A 31 3.89 -35.58 -0.65
C SER A 31 4.72 -34.48 -1.32
N ASN A 32 5.06 -34.62 -2.60
CA ASN A 32 5.91 -33.67 -3.32
C ASN A 32 5.06 -32.61 -4.01
N VAL A 33 5.47 -31.35 -3.84
CA VAL A 33 4.86 -30.19 -4.49
C VAL A 33 5.79 -29.73 -5.59
N ARG A 34 5.31 -29.71 -6.84
CA ARG A 34 6.05 -29.19 -7.99
C ARG A 34 5.48 -27.83 -8.40
N ARG A 35 6.34 -26.82 -8.42
CA ARG A 35 6.01 -25.42 -8.76
C ARG A 35 6.37 -25.12 -10.21
N PHE A 36 5.61 -24.23 -10.83
CA PHE A 36 5.80 -23.76 -12.19
C PHE A 36 5.91 -22.23 -12.20
N ALA A 37 6.56 -21.68 -13.23
CA ALA A 37 6.68 -20.23 -13.40
C ALA A 37 5.30 -19.60 -13.61
N ALA A 38 5.12 -18.36 -13.14
CA ALA A 38 3.87 -17.60 -13.23
C ALA A 38 3.70 -16.92 -14.61
N ASP A 39 3.98 -17.64 -15.69
CA ASP A 39 4.07 -17.13 -17.07
C ASP A 39 2.73 -17.16 -17.84
N GLY A 40 1.61 -17.40 -17.14
CA GLY A 40 0.30 -17.58 -17.75
C GLY A 40 0.03 -18.99 -18.30
N ASP A 41 1.07 -19.84 -18.46
CA ASP A 41 0.95 -21.23 -18.90
C ASP A 41 1.09 -22.25 -17.77
N CYS A 42 1.29 -21.78 -16.53
CA CYS A 42 1.47 -22.60 -15.32
C CYS A 42 0.43 -23.72 -15.15
N PHE A 43 -0.83 -23.49 -15.50
CA PHE A 43 -1.88 -24.50 -15.47
C PHE A 43 -1.59 -25.64 -16.46
N PHE A 44 -1.36 -25.33 -17.74
CA PHE A 44 -1.09 -26.33 -18.77
C PHE A 44 0.24 -27.04 -18.54
N ASN A 45 1.25 -26.33 -18.04
CA ASN A 45 2.52 -26.90 -17.62
C ASN A 45 2.34 -27.91 -16.47
N ALA A 46 1.54 -27.57 -15.46
CA ALA A 46 1.25 -28.45 -14.34
C ALA A 46 0.44 -29.69 -14.75
N VAL A 47 -0.56 -29.53 -15.63
CA VAL A 47 -1.34 -30.66 -16.16
C VAL A 47 -0.48 -31.58 -17.04
N ALA A 48 0.34 -31.01 -17.94
CA ALA A 48 1.23 -31.80 -18.79
C ALA A 48 2.22 -32.62 -17.94
N ALA A 49 2.81 -32.00 -16.92
CA ALA A 49 3.71 -32.68 -15.99
C ALA A 49 2.99 -33.81 -15.22
N GLY A 50 1.75 -33.57 -14.76
CA GLY A 50 0.95 -34.58 -14.08
C GLY A 50 0.56 -35.77 -14.97
N LEU A 51 0.17 -35.51 -16.23
CA LEU A 51 -0.23 -36.57 -17.18
C LEU A 51 0.95 -37.45 -17.60
N ASN A 52 2.17 -36.89 -17.62
CA ASN A 52 3.38 -37.60 -17.97
C ASN A 52 4.05 -38.30 -16.76
N GLU A 53 3.57 -38.07 -15.54
CA GLU A 53 4.17 -38.67 -14.36
C GLU A 53 4.07 -40.20 -14.42
N GLY A 54 5.21 -40.88 -14.29
CA GLY A 54 5.31 -42.34 -14.37
C GLY A 54 5.26 -42.93 -15.80
N GLN A 55 5.24 -42.09 -16.85
CA GLN A 55 5.34 -42.55 -18.23
C GLN A 55 6.80 -42.66 -18.70
N ALA A 56 7.08 -43.60 -19.60
CA ALA A 56 8.42 -43.80 -20.17
C ALA A 56 8.86 -42.70 -21.16
N GLY A 57 7.94 -41.80 -21.55
CA GLY A 57 8.20 -40.66 -22.43
C GLY A 57 7.17 -39.53 -22.21
N GLN A 58 7.50 -38.31 -22.66
CA GLN A 58 6.60 -37.16 -22.57
C GLN A 58 5.58 -37.19 -23.72
N THR A 59 4.39 -37.72 -23.45
CA THR A 59 3.30 -37.82 -24.43
C THR A 59 2.52 -36.50 -24.53
N PHE A 60 2.37 -35.79 -23.41
CA PHE A 60 1.61 -34.55 -23.33
C PHE A 60 2.55 -33.34 -23.23
N SER A 61 2.32 -32.32 -24.06
CA SER A 61 3.03 -31.04 -23.98
C SER A 61 2.08 -29.93 -23.56
N MET A 62 2.62 -28.87 -22.95
CA MET A 62 1.87 -27.66 -22.60
C MET A 62 1.09 -27.14 -23.81
N GLN A 63 1.78 -26.92 -24.94
CA GLN A 63 1.17 -26.40 -26.17
C GLN A 63 0.11 -27.35 -26.74
N GLY A 64 0.34 -28.67 -26.68
CA GLY A 64 -0.62 -29.66 -27.15
C GLY A 64 -1.92 -29.63 -26.36
N LEU A 65 -1.84 -29.52 -25.03
CA LEU A 65 -3.01 -29.38 -24.15
C LEU A 65 -3.73 -28.04 -24.35
N ARG A 66 -2.98 -26.95 -24.53
CA ARG A 66 -3.55 -25.62 -24.80
C ARG A 66 -4.33 -25.61 -26.12
N ASN A 67 -3.77 -26.19 -27.17
CA ASN A 67 -4.45 -26.31 -28.47
C ASN A 67 -5.69 -27.22 -28.39
N ALA A 68 -5.62 -28.33 -27.65
CA ALA A 68 -6.75 -29.23 -27.46
C ALA A 68 -7.88 -28.56 -26.67
N ALA A 69 -7.55 -27.77 -25.63
CA ALA A 69 -8.52 -27.00 -24.86
C ALA A 69 -9.19 -25.91 -25.73
N ALA A 70 -8.41 -25.18 -26.55
CA ALA A 70 -8.96 -24.20 -27.49
C ALA A 70 -9.92 -24.86 -28.49
N THR A 71 -9.51 -25.98 -29.10
CA THR A 71 -10.35 -26.77 -30.02
C THR A 71 -11.65 -27.24 -29.34
N PHE A 72 -11.55 -27.68 -28.09
CA PHE A 72 -12.72 -28.12 -27.33
C PHE A 72 -13.68 -26.97 -27.05
N ILE A 73 -13.18 -25.78 -26.70
CA ILE A 73 -13.99 -24.57 -26.50
C ILE A 73 -14.70 -24.19 -27.80
N GLU A 74 -13.99 -24.17 -28.94
CA GLU A 74 -14.57 -23.86 -30.25
C GLU A 74 -15.72 -24.81 -30.62
N GLN A 75 -15.59 -26.10 -30.28
CA GLN A 75 -16.62 -27.12 -30.51
C GLN A 75 -17.78 -27.06 -29.50
N ASN A 76 -17.65 -26.28 -28.42
CA ASN A 76 -18.60 -26.19 -27.32
C ASN A 76 -18.95 -24.73 -26.97
N PRO A 77 -19.75 -24.04 -27.81
CA PRO A 77 -20.04 -22.60 -27.66
C PRO A 77 -20.65 -22.20 -26.30
N GLN A 78 -21.32 -23.14 -25.62
CA GLN A 78 -21.85 -22.95 -24.26
C GLN A 78 -20.76 -22.64 -23.21
N LEU A 79 -19.50 -22.95 -23.51
CA LEU A 79 -18.36 -22.66 -22.65
C LEU A 79 -17.86 -21.22 -22.79
N ASN A 80 -18.27 -20.48 -23.84
CA ASN A 80 -17.80 -19.12 -24.10
C ASN A 80 -18.10 -18.14 -22.95
N GLN A 81 -19.15 -18.40 -22.15
CA GLN A 81 -19.46 -17.60 -20.96
C GLN A 81 -18.44 -17.76 -19.82
N PHE A 82 -17.63 -18.81 -19.85
CA PHE A 82 -16.57 -19.10 -18.87
C PHE A 82 -15.17 -18.81 -19.42
N VAL A 83 -15.08 -18.42 -20.69
CA VAL A 83 -13.84 -18.05 -21.36
C VAL A 83 -13.68 -16.55 -21.25
N VAL A 84 -12.56 -16.12 -20.66
CA VAL A 84 -12.20 -14.70 -20.66
C VAL A 84 -12.02 -14.30 -22.13
N PRO A 85 -12.67 -13.21 -22.60
CA PRO A 85 -12.49 -12.75 -23.97
C PRO A 85 -11.00 -12.51 -24.25
N GLN A 86 -10.60 -12.61 -25.51
CA GLN A 86 -9.22 -12.27 -25.87
C GLN A 86 -8.91 -10.85 -25.40
N PRO A 87 -7.72 -10.62 -24.81
CA PRO A 87 -7.34 -9.30 -24.37
C PRO A 87 -7.37 -8.35 -25.56
N THR A 88 -7.86 -7.13 -25.34
CA THR A 88 -7.75 -6.07 -26.34
C THR A 88 -6.28 -5.72 -26.58
N GLY A 89 -5.97 -5.04 -27.68
CA GLY A 89 -4.60 -4.57 -27.95
C GLY A 89 -4.04 -3.73 -26.80
N LEU A 90 -4.87 -2.85 -26.23
CA LEU A 90 -4.54 -2.06 -25.04
C LEU A 90 -4.21 -2.93 -23.81
N GLN A 91 -5.01 -3.98 -23.55
CA GLN A 91 -4.77 -4.88 -22.43
C GLN A 91 -3.48 -5.71 -22.60
N GLN A 92 -3.20 -6.14 -23.83
CA GLN A 92 -1.95 -6.83 -24.17
C GLN A 92 -0.75 -5.90 -24.01
N ALA A 93 -0.83 -4.66 -24.53
CA ALA A 93 0.22 -3.66 -24.39
C ALA A 93 0.48 -3.32 -22.91
N LEU A 94 -0.58 -3.16 -22.11
CA LEU A 94 -0.46 -2.93 -20.67
C LEU A 94 0.28 -4.09 -19.99
N PHE A 95 -0.07 -5.33 -20.31
CA PHE A 95 0.60 -6.52 -19.75
C PHE A 95 2.08 -6.58 -20.12
N GLU A 96 2.44 -6.30 -21.38
CA GLU A 96 3.82 -6.30 -21.85
C GLU A 96 4.67 -5.16 -21.27
N ASN A 97 4.03 -4.06 -20.87
CA ASN A 97 4.68 -2.89 -20.26
C ASN A 97 4.52 -2.84 -18.74
N ALA A 98 3.89 -3.84 -18.11
CA ALA A 98 3.47 -3.79 -16.71
C ALA A 98 4.64 -3.52 -15.75
N ASN A 99 5.75 -4.25 -15.89
CA ASN A 99 6.91 -4.08 -14.99
C ASN A 99 7.54 -2.68 -15.09
N TRP A 100 7.60 -2.11 -16.31
CA TRP A 100 8.13 -0.77 -16.52
C TRP A 100 7.19 0.30 -15.94
N LEU A 101 5.88 0.13 -16.16
CA LEU A 101 4.86 1.02 -15.60
C LEU A 101 4.79 0.93 -14.07
N GLU A 102 4.94 -0.26 -13.49
CA GLU A 102 4.97 -0.49 -12.05
C GLU A 102 6.20 0.17 -11.43
N HIS A 103 7.35 0.05 -12.09
CA HIS A 103 8.57 0.73 -11.66
C HIS A 103 8.43 2.26 -11.64
N ILE A 104 7.67 2.86 -12.56
CA ILE A 104 7.51 4.32 -12.62
C ILE A 104 6.34 4.80 -11.74
N LEU A 105 5.16 4.20 -11.89
CA LEU A 105 3.89 4.70 -11.37
C LEU A 105 3.50 4.12 -10.00
N ASP A 106 4.16 3.03 -9.57
CA ASP A 106 3.77 2.18 -8.44
C ASP A 106 2.52 1.30 -8.68
N ASP A 107 2.42 0.21 -7.92
CA ASP A 107 1.38 -0.82 -7.95
C ASP A 107 -0.03 -0.22 -7.93
N SER A 108 -0.23 0.78 -7.06
CA SER A 108 -1.53 1.40 -6.85
C SER A 108 -2.06 2.11 -8.10
N ALA A 109 -1.17 2.75 -8.85
CA ALA A 109 -1.49 3.44 -10.10
C ALA A 109 -1.68 2.43 -11.24
N VAL A 110 -0.82 1.41 -11.35
CA VAL A 110 -0.97 0.35 -12.37
C VAL A 110 -2.27 -0.42 -12.18
N LEU A 111 -2.70 -0.67 -10.95
CA LEU A 111 -4.00 -1.26 -10.66
C LEU A 111 -5.16 -0.37 -11.15
N TYR A 112 -5.05 0.95 -10.97
CA TYR A 112 -6.06 1.90 -11.45
C TYR A 112 -6.09 1.93 -12.99
N LEU A 113 -4.92 2.03 -13.63
CA LEU A 113 -4.76 1.96 -15.08
C LEU A 113 -5.31 0.64 -15.66
N THR A 114 -5.07 -0.49 -14.98
CA THR A 114 -5.64 -1.78 -15.34
C THR A 114 -7.16 -1.73 -15.32
N ARG A 115 -7.77 -1.16 -14.28
CA ARG A 115 -9.23 -1.01 -14.25
C ARG A 115 -9.73 -0.16 -15.42
N ILE A 116 -9.05 0.93 -15.77
CA ILE A 116 -9.38 1.76 -16.94
C ILE A 116 -9.29 0.94 -18.23
N ALA A 117 -8.20 0.21 -18.46
CA ALA A 117 -8.00 -0.63 -19.65
C ALA A 117 -9.04 -1.76 -19.79
N TYR A 118 -9.66 -2.17 -18.67
CA TYR A 118 -10.76 -3.14 -18.62
C TYR A 118 -12.16 -2.47 -18.62
N GLY A 119 -12.24 -1.17 -18.87
CA GLY A 119 -13.49 -0.44 -19.08
C GLY A 119 -14.12 0.17 -17.82
N ALA A 120 -13.39 0.25 -16.72
CA ALA A 120 -13.86 0.99 -15.54
C ALA A 120 -13.95 2.50 -15.85
N PRO A 121 -14.89 3.23 -15.22
CA PRO A 121 -14.98 4.67 -15.38
C PRO A 121 -13.68 5.37 -14.96
N ASN A 122 -13.27 6.37 -15.76
CA ASN A 122 -12.17 7.27 -15.45
C ASN A 122 -12.72 8.71 -15.27
N PRO A 123 -13.35 9.02 -14.13
CA PRO A 123 -14.07 10.27 -13.94
C PRO A 123 -13.17 11.51 -14.00
N HIS A 124 -11.88 11.35 -13.69
CA HIS A 124 -10.90 12.42 -13.72
C HIS A 124 -10.11 12.48 -15.03
N GLY A 125 -10.23 11.50 -15.93
CA GLY A 125 -9.45 11.47 -17.17
C GLY A 125 -7.95 11.21 -16.96
N LEU A 126 -7.57 10.59 -15.83
CA LEU A 126 -6.17 10.26 -15.52
C LEU A 126 -5.60 9.22 -16.49
N PHE A 127 -4.28 9.15 -16.59
CA PHE A 127 -3.54 8.22 -17.43
C PHE A 127 -3.83 8.31 -18.93
N LEU A 128 -4.44 9.41 -19.40
CA LEU A 128 -4.65 9.63 -20.83
C LEU A 128 -3.33 9.50 -21.63
N PRO A 129 -2.20 10.10 -21.19
CA PRO A 129 -0.91 9.89 -21.86
C PRO A 129 -0.49 8.43 -21.90
N THR A 130 -0.62 7.69 -20.79
CA THR A 130 -0.28 6.26 -20.75
C THR A 130 -1.17 5.44 -21.67
N VAL A 131 -2.47 5.72 -21.72
CA VAL A 131 -3.42 5.02 -22.59
C VAL A 131 -3.07 5.27 -24.07
N ASP A 132 -2.75 6.51 -24.43
CA ASP A 132 -2.33 6.86 -25.79
C ASP A 132 -1.01 6.16 -26.17
N TYR A 133 -0.02 6.18 -25.28
CA TYR A 133 1.24 5.43 -25.42
C TYR A 133 1.00 3.93 -25.63
N LEU A 134 0.16 3.30 -24.80
CA LEU A 134 -0.14 1.87 -24.90
C LEU A 134 -0.93 1.53 -26.17
N ASN A 135 -1.78 2.43 -26.67
CA ASN A 135 -2.44 2.25 -27.96
C ASN A 135 -1.43 2.30 -29.12
N LEU A 136 -0.46 3.23 -29.10
CA LEU A 136 0.63 3.26 -30.09
C LEU A 136 1.43 1.96 -30.08
N TYR A 137 1.66 1.41 -28.88
CA TYR A 137 2.34 0.13 -28.71
C TYR A 137 1.51 -1.01 -29.29
N ALA A 138 0.22 -1.08 -28.95
CA ALA A 138 -0.72 -2.08 -29.46
C ALA A 138 -0.80 -2.05 -30.99
N ASP A 139 -0.83 -0.86 -31.59
CA ASP A 139 -0.84 -0.69 -33.04
C ASP A 139 0.48 -1.16 -33.68
N SER A 140 1.62 -0.89 -33.06
CA SER A 140 2.92 -1.41 -33.51
C SER A 140 2.97 -2.93 -33.47
N LEU A 141 2.50 -3.55 -32.37
CA LEU A 141 2.38 -5.01 -32.27
C LEU A 141 1.48 -5.57 -33.37
N ALA A 142 0.30 -4.99 -33.58
CA ALA A 142 -0.63 -5.41 -34.62
C ALA A 142 0.00 -5.31 -36.02
N ARG A 143 0.77 -4.25 -36.28
CA ARG A 143 1.50 -4.08 -37.54
C ARG A 143 2.59 -5.13 -37.71
N ASN A 144 3.34 -5.46 -36.66
CA ASN A 144 4.36 -6.51 -36.69
C ASN A 144 3.74 -7.87 -36.96
N VAL A 145 2.59 -8.18 -36.34
CA VAL A 145 1.82 -9.40 -36.63
C VAL A 145 1.37 -9.43 -38.09
N LEU A 146 0.83 -8.32 -38.63
CA LEU A 146 0.43 -8.23 -40.04
C LEU A 146 1.61 -8.42 -41.01
N ASN A 147 2.76 -7.82 -40.71
CA ASN A 147 3.97 -7.95 -41.53
C ASN A 147 4.51 -9.38 -41.52
N ASN A 148 4.35 -10.11 -40.40
CA ASN A 148 4.84 -11.47 -40.22
C ASN A 148 3.81 -12.56 -40.62
N ALA A 149 2.56 -12.18 -40.91
CA ALA A 149 1.53 -13.13 -41.31
C ALA A 149 1.85 -13.72 -42.69
N GLN A 150 2.12 -15.03 -42.75
CA GLN A 150 2.23 -15.74 -44.02
C GLN A 150 0.87 -15.76 -44.74
N SER A 151 0.92 -15.60 -46.06
CA SER A 151 -0.21 -15.43 -46.98
C SER A 151 -1.32 -16.46 -46.72
N GLY A 152 -2.48 -16.03 -46.23
CA GLY A 152 -3.56 -16.99 -46.00
C GLY A 152 -4.96 -16.46 -45.70
N VAL A 153 -5.13 -15.24 -45.16
CA VAL A 153 -6.45 -14.81 -44.65
C VAL A 153 -7.03 -13.57 -45.36
N LEU A 154 -6.19 -12.66 -45.87
CA LEU A 154 -6.63 -11.43 -46.56
C LEU A 154 -5.73 -11.09 -47.77
N PRO A 155 -6.27 -10.45 -48.83
CA PRO A 155 -5.46 -9.96 -49.96
C PRO A 155 -4.37 -8.99 -49.49
N PRO A 156 -3.17 -8.99 -50.11
CA PRO A 156 -2.06 -8.10 -49.74
C PRO A 156 -2.43 -6.62 -49.70
N GLU A 157 -3.31 -6.17 -50.59
CA GLU A 157 -3.75 -4.78 -50.68
C GLU A 157 -4.56 -4.36 -49.44
N ILE A 158 -5.39 -5.26 -48.92
CA ILE A 158 -6.17 -5.05 -47.70
C ILE A 158 -5.25 -5.04 -46.48
N MET A 159 -4.26 -5.95 -46.42
CA MET A 159 -3.26 -5.95 -45.35
C MET A 159 -2.41 -4.67 -45.36
N GLN A 160 -2.04 -4.18 -46.55
CA GLN A 160 -1.36 -2.89 -46.68
C GLN A 160 -2.24 -1.72 -46.21
N GLN A 161 -3.52 -1.72 -46.54
CA GLN A 161 -4.43 -0.66 -46.12
C GLN A 161 -4.67 -0.66 -44.61
N ILE A 162 -4.78 -1.84 -43.98
CA ILE A 162 -4.83 -1.96 -42.51
C ILE A 162 -3.52 -1.47 -41.91
N GLY A 163 -2.37 -1.92 -42.42
CA GLY A 163 -1.06 -1.51 -41.93
C GLY A 163 -0.74 -0.01 -42.08
N ARG A 164 -1.39 0.69 -43.02
CA ARG A 164 -1.30 2.16 -43.15
C ARG A 164 -2.00 2.92 -42.02
N ASN A 165 -2.98 2.31 -41.36
CA ASN A 165 -3.73 2.92 -40.26
C ASN A 165 -3.14 2.61 -38.88
N LEU A 166 -2.11 1.76 -38.80
CA LEU A 166 -1.42 1.39 -37.57
C LEU A 166 -0.11 2.17 -37.43
N SER A 167 0.35 2.39 -36.20
CA SER A 167 1.64 3.02 -35.91
C SER A 167 2.79 2.36 -36.68
N ALA A 168 3.71 3.18 -37.21
CA ALA A 168 4.90 2.70 -37.95
C ALA A 168 6.12 2.49 -37.05
N ARG A 169 6.06 2.97 -35.82
CA ARG A 169 7.16 2.89 -34.85
C ARG A 169 6.68 2.22 -33.57
N SER A 170 7.59 1.53 -32.90
CA SER A 170 7.37 1.06 -31.54
C SER A 170 7.70 2.21 -30.56
N PRO A 171 6.82 2.49 -29.59
CA PRO A 171 7.15 3.38 -28.49
C PRO A 171 8.35 2.87 -27.69
N VAL A 172 9.04 3.80 -27.02
CA VAL A 172 10.25 3.50 -26.23
C VAL A 172 9.90 3.42 -24.75
N GLN A 173 10.47 2.43 -24.04
CA GLN A 173 10.48 2.38 -22.58
C GLN A 173 11.74 3.10 -22.10
N LEU A 174 11.58 4.31 -21.56
CA LEU A 174 12.70 5.03 -20.96
C LEU A 174 12.89 4.61 -19.51
N THR A 175 14.14 4.46 -19.09
CA THR A 175 14.50 4.39 -17.67
C THR A 175 14.71 5.81 -17.14
N PRO A 176 14.32 6.10 -15.89
CA PRO A 176 14.71 7.34 -15.24
C PRO A 176 16.24 7.48 -15.25
N THR A 177 16.77 8.67 -15.52
CA THR A 177 18.22 8.89 -15.46
C THR A 177 18.56 10.23 -14.82
N GLY A 178 19.70 10.26 -14.12
CA GLY A 178 20.29 11.43 -13.46
C GLY A 178 21.33 12.18 -14.29
N THR A 179 21.65 11.70 -15.50
CA THR A 179 22.80 12.18 -16.28
C THR A 179 22.35 12.75 -17.63
N PRO A 180 23.06 13.73 -18.20
CA PRO A 180 22.74 14.30 -19.52
C PRO A 180 22.61 13.25 -20.62
N PHE A 181 21.56 13.34 -21.44
CA PHE A 181 21.07 12.28 -22.32
C PHE A 181 21.70 12.24 -23.72
N TYR A 182 22.90 12.79 -23.90
CA TYR A 182 23.54 12.89 -25.21
C TYR A 182 23.66 11.55 -25.97
N THR A 183 23.63 10.40 -25.26
CA THR A 183 23.67 9.06 -25.86
C THR A 183 22.31 8.45 -26.19
N GLU A 184 21.21 9.06 -25.75
CA GLU A 184 19.84 8.53 -25.87
C GLU A 184 18.86 9.52 -26.53
N GLU A 185 19.35 10.57 -27.19
CA GLU A 185 18.54 11.66 -27.75
C GLU A 185 17.34 11.15 -28.59
N GLN A 186 17.54 10.16 -29.45
CA GLN A 186 16.46 9.62 -30.29
C GLN A 186 15.39 8.85 -29.49
N ALA A 187 15.81 8.14 -28.44
CA ALA A 187 14.90 7.43 -27.53
C ALA A 187 14.06 8.44 -26.75
N MET A 188 14.70 9.48 -26.23
CA MET A 188 14.07 10.58 -25.51
C MET A 188 13.06 11.34 -26.38
N ARG A 189 13.49 11.72 -27.59
CA ARG A 189 12.62 12.36 -28.60
C ARG A 189 11.37 11.52 -28.86
N THR A 190 11.55 10.22 -29.10
CA THR A 190 10.43 9.31 -29.40
C THR A 190 9.46 9.24 -28.20
N PHE A 191 9.98 9.12 -26.98
CA PHE A 191 9.16 9.12 -25.77
C PHE A 191 8.39 10.42 -25.59
N PHE A 192 9.04 11.58 -25.75
CA PHE A 192 8.37 12.88 -25.63
C PHE A 192 7.26 13.05 -26.66
N GLU A 193 7.50 12.64 -27.91
CA GLU A 193 6.47 12.68 -28.95
C GLU A 193 5.28 11.75 -28.68
N ASP A 194 5.51 10.65 -27.96
CA ASP A 194 4.49 9.64 -27.66
C ASP A 194 3.71 9.94 -26.35
N VAL A 195 4.31 10.64 -25.38
CA VAL A 195 3.75 10.86 -24.03
C VAL A 195 3.32 12.30 -23.76
N LEU A 196 3.99 13.32 -24.33
CA LEU A 196 3.62 14.70 -24.05
C LEU A 196 2.23 15.05 -24.60
N LEU A 197 1.55 15.92 -23.87
CA LEU A 197 0.23 16.39 -24.27
C LEU A 197 0.32 17.23 -25.54
N LYS A 198 -0.64 17.00 -26.43
CA LYS A 198 -0.79 17.73 -27.69
C LYS A 198 -1.29 19.16 -27.45
N PRO A 199 -0.98 20.12 -28.34
CA PRO A 199 -0.17 19.96 -29.55
C PRO A 199 1.34 19.91 -29.25
N ILE A 200 2.04 19.02 -29.95
CA ILE A 200 3.51 18.92 -29.86
C ILE A 200 4.11 19.83 -30.94
N VAL A 201 4.91 20.80 -30.50
CA VAL A 201 5.67 21.71 -31.38
C VAL A 201 7.12 21.22 -31.40
N GLU A 202 7.66 20.98 -32.59
CA GLU A 202 9.01 20.40 -32.76
C GLU A 202 10.08 21.25 -32.07
N ASP A 203 9.98 22.58 -32.15
CA ASP A 203 10.92 23.50 -31.50
C ASP A 203 10.98 23.31 -29.97
N HIS A 204 9.86 23.02 -29.30
CA HIS A 204 9.86 22.76 -27.86
C HIS A 204 10.51 21.41 -27.51
N ILE A 205 10.38 20.41 -28.39
CA ILE A 205 11.08 19.13 -28.20
C ILE A 205 12.59 19.32 -28.37
N VAL A 206 13.00 20.12 -29.35
CA VAL A 206 14.41 20.46 -29.56
C VAL A 206 14.97 21.25 -28.37
N GLU A 207 14.21 22.20 -27.82
CA GLU A 207 14.58 22.94 -26.61
C GLU A 207 14.78 21.98 -25.42
N LEU A 208 13.87 21.03 -25.19
CA LEU A 208 14.01 20.01 -24.14
C LEU A 208 15.23 19.12 -24.33
N LEU A 209 15.48 18.66 -25.56
CA LEU A 209 16.60 17.76 -25.86
C LEU A 209 17.97 18.46 -25.77
N ASN A 210 18.00 19.77 -26.01
CA ASN A 210 19.22 20.58 -25.89
C ASN A 210 19.46 21.08 -24.46
N ASN A 211 18.50 20.90 -23.56
CA ASN A 211 18.67 21.29 -22.16
C ASN A 211 19.52 20.24 -21.42
N GLU A 212 20.77 20.59 -21.17
CA GLU A 212 21.72 19.69 -20.51
C GLU A 212 21.48 19.50 -19.01
N TYR A 213 20.66 20.37 -18.39
CA TYR A 213 20.27 20.29 -16.97
C TYR A 213 19.00 19.46 -16.74
N LEU A 214 18.34 18.99 -17.81
CA LEU A 214 17.14 18.20 -17.69
C LEU A 214 17.37 16.96 -16.83
N TRP A 215 16.57 16.80 -15.78
CA TRP A 215 16.53 15.59 -14.97
C TRP A 215 15.19 14.87 -15.13
N LEU A 216 15.21 13.71 -15.80
CA LEU A 216 14.02 12.88 -15.98
C LEU A 216 13.96 11.81 -14.89
N SER A 217 13.60 12.25 -13.68
CA SER A 217 13.42 11.36 -12.53
C SER A 217 12.18 10.46 -12.67
N GLN A 218 12.06 9.48 -11.79
CA GLN A 218 10.88 8.61 -11.72
C GLN A 218 9.60 9.43 -11.52
N ASP A 219 9.63 10.41 -10.61
CA ASP A 219 8.47 11.25 -10.30
C ASP A 219 8.09 12.18 -11.46
N VAL A 220 9.06 12.71 -12.21
CA VAL A 220 8.78 13.47 -13.44
C VAL A 220 8.06 12.58 -14.45
N MET A 221 8.58 11.37 -14.69
CA MET A 221 7.93 10.40 -15.59
C MET A 221 6.53 10.00 -15.08
N HIS A 222 6.36 9.86 -13.77
CA HIS A 222 5.07 9.60 -13.13
C HIS A 222 4.09 10.71 -13.50
N VAL A 223 4.47 11.97 -13.31
CA VAL A 223 3.60 13.12 -13.62
C VAL A 223 3.24 13.16 -15.10
N MET A 224 4.22 12.93 -15.98
CA MET A 224 4.01 12.85 -17.43
C MET A 224 3.01 11.77 -17.83
N LEU A 225 3.10 10.58 -17.24
CA LEU A 225 2.28 9.42 -17.60
C LEU A 225 0.87 9.50 -17.01
N GLU A 226 0.74 9.89 -15.75
CA GLU A 226 -0.55 9.92 -15.06
C GLU A 226 -1.36 11.18 -15.36
N TYR A 227 -0.77 12.36 -15.22
CA TYR A 227 -1.50 13.63 -15.33
C TYR A 227 -1.32 14.28 -16.71
N GLY A 228 -0.24 13.94 -17.41
CA GLY A 228 0.19 14.56 -18.66
C GLY A 228 0.95 15.85 -18.39
N VAL A 229 1.82 16.26 -19.30
CA VAL A 229 2.44 17.59 -19.30
C VAL A 229 2.66 18.01 -20.75
N THR A 230 2.62 19.30 -21.02
CA THR A 230 3.05 19.82 -22.33
C THR A 230 4.57 19.97 -22.34
N ALA A 231 5.17 20.04 -23.53
CA ALA A 231 6.61 20.30 -23.66
C ALA A 231 7.01 21.59 -22.91
N ARG A 232 6.20 22.65 -23.01
CA ARG A 232 6.47 23.91 -22.33
C ARG A 232 6.42 23.79 -20.81
N GLN A 233 5.40 23.10 -20.27
CA GLN A 233 5.31 22.84 -18.83
C GLN A 233 6.52 22.06 -18.31
N LEU A 234 7.00 21.07 -19.08
CA LEU A 234 8.21 20.34 -18.71
C LEU A 234 9.46 21.22 -18.79
N THR A 235 9.59 22.06 -19.83
CA THR A 235 10.71 23.01 -19.93
C THR A 235 10.74 23.99 -18.76
N ASP A 236 9.58 24.51 -18.36
CA ASP A 236 9.46 25.56 -17.34
C ASP A 236 9.63 25.07 -15.90
N HIS A 237 9.39 23.78 -15.63
CA HIS A 237 9.27 23.24 -14.26
C HIS A 237 10.01 21.91 -14.05
N HIS A 238 10.94 21.54 -14.93
CA HIS A 238 11.69 20.30 -14.72
C HIS A 238 12.70 20.49 -13.58
N PRO A 239 12.84 19.49 -12.71
CA PRO A 239 13.92 19.53 -11.74
C PRO A 239 15.27 19.38 -12.49
N ARG A 240 16.32 19.94 -11.90
CA ARG A 240 17.63 20.05 -12.53
C ARG A 240 18.60 18.98 -12.04
N ASN A 241 19.45 18.48 -12.94
CA ASN A 241 20.48 17.49 -12.60
C ASN A 241 21.68 18.15 -11.88
N ASP A 242 22.63 17.34 -11.42
CA ASP A 242 23.74 17.83 -10.58
C ASP A 242 24.63 18.86 -11.29
N LEU A 243 24.68 18.85 -12.63
CA LEU A 243 25.51 19.80 -13.40
C LEU A 243 24.97 21.22 -13.35
N ALA A 244 23.71 21.40 -12.96
CA ALA A 244 23.09 22.70 -12.85
C ALA A 244 23.53 23.48 -11.60
N PHE A 245 24.40 22.92 -10.77
CA PHE A 245 24.82 23.52 -9.51
C PHE A 245 26.34 23.48 -9.36
N VAL A 246 26.92 24.63 -9.04
CA VAL A 246 28.36 24.77 -8.80
C VAL A 246 28.58 25.48 -7.49
N GLN A 247 29.39 24.90 -6.61
CA GLN A 247 29.73 25.55 -5.34
C GLN A 247 30.69 26.72 -5.58
N TYR A 248 30.41 27.88 -4.98
CA TYR A 248 31.18 29.11 -5.19
C TYR A 248 32.68 28.93 -4.94
N ASP A 249 33.05 28.24 -3.86
CA ASP A 249 34.44 28.00 -3.47
C ASP A 249 35.18 27.02 -4.42
N GLU A 250 34.46 26.26 -5.27
CA GLU A 250 35.02 25.42 -6.33
C GLU A 250 35.16 26.17 -7.68
N ALA A 251 34.22 27.08 -7.99
CA ALA A 251 34.23 27.88 -9.23
C ALA A 251 35.31 28.97 -9.20
N LEU A 252 35.48 29.63 -8.04
CA LEU A 252 36.39 30.75 -7.86
C LEU A 252 37.66 30.30 -7.14
N HIS A 253 38.55 29.65 -7.88
CA HIS A 253 39.99 29.73 -7.59
C HIS A 253 40.57 31.15 -7.85
N GLY A 254 39.81 32.20 -7.52
CA GLY A 254 40.31 33.53 -7.16
C GLY A 254 40.28 34.65 -8.19
N ASP A 255 40.05 34.39 -9.49
CA ASP A 255 40.43 35.38 -10.53
C ASP A 255 39.41 35.60 -11.67
N LEU A 256 38.14 35.18 -11.54
CA LEU A 256 37.12 35.41 -12.58
C LEU A 256 36.28 36.67 -12.26
N ASP A 257 36.04 37.52 -13.27
CA ASP A 257 35.04 38.60 -13.20
C ASP A 257 33.62 38.08 -13.51
N ASP A 258 32.59 38.90 -13.28
CA ASP A 258 31.18 38.49 -13.42
C ASP A 258 30.85 37.95 -14.83
N ASP A 259 31.43 38.55 -15.88
CA ASP A 259 31.21 38.11 -17.27
C ASP A 259 31.89 36.75 -17.53
N GLN A 260 33.08 36.52 -16.97
CA GLN A 260 33.78 35.23 -17.04
C GLN A 260 33.10 34.15 -16.22
N LEU A 261 32.50 34.53 -15.09
CA LEU A 261 31.77 33.62 -14.22
C LEU A 261 30.49 33.14 -14.92
N ASP A 262 29.75 34.06 -15.55
CA ASP A 262 28.57 33.72 -16.36
C ASP A 262 28.94 32.80 -17.55
N GLU A 263 30.06 33.06 -18.23
CA GLU A 263 30.54 32.21 -19.34
C GLU A 263 30.98 30.80 -18.87
N VAL A 264 31.51 30.68 -17.66
CA VAL A 264 31.94 29.40 -17.07
C VAL A 264 30.75 28.60 -16.52
N LEU A 265 29.75 29.29 -15.96
CA LEU A 265 28.57 28.64 -15.40
C LEU A 265 27.61 28.15 -16.49
N ASP A 266 27.58 28.79 -17.67
CA ASP A 266 26.74 28.41 -18.83
C ASP A 266 25.25 28.17 -18.48
N GLY A 267 24.75 28.87 -17.45
CA GLY A 267 23.38 28.74 -16.94
C GLY A 267 23.24 27.90 -15.67
N ALA A 268 24.31 27.29 -15.16
CA ALA A 268 24.33 26.65 -13.84
C ALA A 268 24.20 27.68 -12.71
N SER A 269 23.55 27.29 -11.62
CA SER A 269 23.41 28.08 -10.41
C SER A 269 24.67 27.99 -9.55
N LEU A 270 25.25 29.16 -9.25
CA LEU A 270 26.33 29.31 -8.30
C LEU A 270 25.75 29.32 -6.89
N VAL A 271 26.17 28.38 -6.04
CA VAL A 271 25.71 28.27 -4.65
C VAL A 271 26.77 28.86 -3.72
N ASP A 272 26.42 29.93 -3.03
CA ASP A 272 27.32 30.66 -2.13
C ASP A 272 27.08 30.34 -0.65
N ARG A 273 27.86 30.97 0.23
CA ARG A 273 27.76 30.73 1.68
C ARG A 273 26.46 31.25 2.30
N ASP A 274 25.87 32.30 1.74
CA ASP A 274 24.59 32.84 2.21
C ASP A 274 23.46 31.87 1.83
N ASP A 275 23.52 31.25 0.65
CA ASP A 275 22.61 30.17 0.24
C ASP A 275 22.70 28.97 1.20
N LEU A 276 23.92 28.48 1.45
CA LEU A 276 24.14 27.35 2.37
C LEU A 276 23.71 27.67 3.81
N GLN A 277 23.90 28.91 4.26
CA GLN A 277 23.39 29.37 5.55
C GLN A 277 21.85 29.39 5.57
N GLY A 278 21.20 29.80 4.47
CA GLY A 278 19.75 29.72 4.30
C GLY A 278 19.24 28.27 4.40
N ILE A 279 19.92 27.32 3.74
CA ILE A 279 19.59 25.89 3.81
C ILE A 279 19.77 25.35 5.22
N LYS A 280 20.85 25.73 5.91
CA LYS A 280 21.09 25.35 7.31
C LYS A 280 19.93 25.78 8.21
N GLU A 281 19.50 27.03 8.10
CA GLU A 281 18.39 27.57 8.89
C GLU A 281 17.05 26.93 8.54
N ARG A 282 16.81 26.64 7.26
CA ARG A 282 15.61 25.94 6.80
C ARG A 282 15.58 24.50 7.32
N TYR A 283 16.66 23.75 7.15
CA TYR A 283 16.78 22.36 7.60
C TYR A 283 16.62 22.24 9.12
N GLN A 284 17.21 23.15 9.90
CA GLN A 284 17.01 23.19 11.35
C GLN A 284 15.54 23.47 11.73
N ARG A 285 14.85 24.33 10.98
CA ARG A 285 13.44 24.66 11.22
C ARG A 285 12.50 23.49 10.90
N GLU A 286 12.76 22.79 9.80
CA GLU A 286 11.92 21.71 9.30
C GLU A 286 12.17 20.38 10.03
N PHE A 287 13.44 20.06 10.33
CA PHE A 287 13.86 18.76 10.87
C PHE A 287 14.42 18.83 12.30
N GLY A 288 14.58 20.01 12.90
CA GLY A 288 15.13 20.15 14.26
C GLY A 288 16.61 19.77 14.41
N VAL A 289 17.27 19.36 13.32
CA VAL A 289 18.66 18.92 13.28
C VAL A 289 19.54 20.03 12.73
N VAL A 290 20.69 20.25 13.35
CA VAL A 290 21.69 21.21 12.87
C VAL A 290 22.69 20.49 11.98
N MET A 291 22.77 20.93 10.71
CA MET A 291 23.77 20.49 9.75
C MET A 291 24.93 21.49 9.74
N GLU A 292 26.16 20.99 9.82
CA GLU A 292 27.38 21.80 9.90
C GLU A 292 28.36 21.52 8.75
N ASP A 293 28.25 20.37 8.08
CA ASP A 293 29.10 20.01 6.96
C ASP A 293 28.64 20.76 5.69
N GLU A 294 29.57 21.48 5.06
CA GLU A 294 29.29 22.30 3.88
C GLU A 294 28.91 21.47 2.65
N ALA A 295 29.49 20.28 2.49
CA ALA A 295 29.15 19.37 1.40
C ALA A 295 27.76 18.77 1.61
N GLU A 296 27.39 18.44 2.85
CA GLU A 296 26.02 18.01 3.17
C GLU A 296 25.01 19.15 2.92
N LEU A 297 25.34 20.38 3.30
CA LEU A 297 24.50 21.55 3.04
C LEU A 297 24.31 21.80 1.53
N PHE A 298 25.36 21.62 0.74
CA PHE A 298 25.30 21.75 -0.72
C PHE A 298 24.41 20.66 -1.34
N GLN A 299 24.52 19.41 -0.91
CA GLN A 299 23.62 18.35 -1.36
C GLN A 299 22.16 18.62 -0.95
N GLN A 300 21.95 19.13 0.26
CA GLN A 300 20.61 19.51 0.72
C GLN A 300 20.02 20.69 -0.06
N PHE A 301 20.86 21.64 -0.50
CA PHE A 301 20.44 22.71 -1.42
C PHE A 301 19.87 22.12 -2.71
N ILE A 302 20.62 21.21 -3.35
CA ILE A 302 20.21 20.53 -4.59
C ILE A 302 18.91 19.77 -4.36
N ALA A 303 18.79 19.06 -3.23
CA ALA A 303 17.57 18.33 -2.87
C ALA A 303 16.35 19.25 -2.75
N TYR A 304 16.48 20.40 -2.07
CA TYR A 304 15.37 21.34 -1.95
C TYR A 304 14.97 21.97 -3.28
N ASP A 305 15.92 22.36 -4.13
CA ASP A 305 15.63 22.90 -5.46
C ASP A 305 14.82 21.89 -6.29
N ARG A 306 15.26 20.62 -6.29
CA ARG A 306 14.55 19.53 -6.95
C ARG A 306 13.14 19.31 -6.42
N ALA A 307 12.97 19.34 -5.10
CA ALA A 307 11.67 19.12 -4.48
C ALA A 307 10.69 20.25 -4.81
N GLU A 308 11.19 21.49 -4.89
CA GLU A 308 10.41 22.65 -5.33
C GLU A 308 9.97 22.50 -6.80
N GLU A 309 10.89 22.18 -7.71
CA GLU A 309 10.57 21.98 -9.13
C GLU A 309 9.61 20.79 -9.37
N VAL A 310 9.80 19.66 -8.66
CA VAL A 310 8.86 18.52 -8.72
C VAL A 310 7.47 18.93 -8.20
N THR A 311 7.42 19.70 -7.11
CA THR A 311 6.17 20.23 -6.56
C THR A 311 5.47 21.15 -7.55
N ASP A 312 6.22 22.03 -8.21
CA ASP A 312 5.70 22.96 -9.20
C ASP A 312 5.20 22.24 -10.44
N LEU A 313 5.99 21.31 -11.02
CA LEU A 313 5.56 20.49 -12.15
C LEU A 313 4.28 19.71 -11.84
N PHE A 314 4.22 19.10 -10.64
CA PHE A 314 3.05 18.35 -10.20
C PHE A 314 1.82 19.26 -10.05
N THR A 315 1.98 20.42 -9.44
CA THR A 315 0.92 21.41 -9.25
C THR A 315 0.38 21.91 -10.59
N VAL A 316 1.28 22.26 -11.51
CA VAL A 316 0.96 22.72 -12.87
C VAL A 316 0.27 21.62 -13.68
N ALA A 317 0.70 20.36 -13.54
CA ALA A 317 0.03 19.22 -14.17
C ALA A 317 -1.39 18.99 -13.61
N LEU A 318 -1.59 19.26 -12.32
CA LEU A 318 -2.87 19.11 -11.62
C LEU A 318 -3.87 20.24 -11.89
N GLU A 319 -3.47 21.38 -12.47
CA GLU A 319 -4.42 22.46 -12.83
C GLU A 319 -5.54 22.00 -13.75
N ARG A 320 -5.29 20.97 -14.57
CA ARG A 320 -6.31 20.32 -15.42
C ARG A 320 -7.31 19.47 -14.62
N TYR A 321 -7.01 19.18 -13.36
CA TYR A 321 -7.79 18.34 -12.45
C TYR A 321 -8.05 19.08 -11.12
N PRO A 322 -8.91 20.12 -11.08
CA PRO A 322 -9.06 20.99 -9.92
C PRO A 322 -9.36 20.27 -8.59
N ALA A 323 -10.18 19.22 -8.62
CA ALA A 323 -10.50 18.43 -7.42
C ALA A 323 -9.29 17.67 -6.85
N LEU A 324 -8.34 17.27 -7.70
CA LEU A 324 -7.10 16.63 -7.27
C LEU A 324 -6.08 17.67 -6.82
N LEU A 325 -6.01 18.82 -7.51
CA LEU A 325 -5.19 19.96 -7.11
C LEU A 325 -5.55 20.45 -5.69
N ASP A 326 -6.84 20.62 -5.40
CA ASP A 326 -7.31 21.03 -4.07
C ASP A 326 -6.85 20.04 -2.98
N ARG A 327 -6.89 18.74 -3.28
CA ARG A 327 -6.45 17.68 -2.37
C ARG A 327 -4.92 17.61 -2.25
N ALA A 328 -4.18 17.81 -3.33
CA ALA A 328 -2.73 17.89 -3.30
C ALA A 328 -2.27 19.09 -2.46
N ASN A 329 -2.91 20.25 -2.62
CA ASN A 329 -2.67 21.46 -1.84
C ASN A 329 -2.95 21.31 -0.34
N ILE A 330 -3.69 20.29 0.08
CA ILE A 330 -3.83 19.96 1.50
C ILE A 330 -2.56 19.29 2.02
N VAL A 331 -2.03 18.32 1.27
CA VAL A 331 -0.86 17.51 1.65
C VAL A 331 0.42 18.32 1.53
N LEU A 332 0.59 19.05 0.42
CA LEU A 332 1.75 19.88 0.12
C LEU A 332 1.94 21.10 1.06
N ARG A 333 1.01 21.34 1.99
CA ARG A 333 1.20 22.30 3.09
C ARG A 333 2.15 21.80 4.17
N SER A 334 2.37 20.49 4.26
CA SER A 334 3.41 19.93 5.12
C SER A 334 4.76 20.36 4.57
N MET A 335 5.54 21.05 5.40
CA MET A 335 6.88 21.49 5.02
C MET A 335 7.75 20.28 4.69
N VAL A 336 7.68 19.25 5.53
CA VAL A 336 8.47 18.03 5.37
C VAL A 336 8.13 17.29 4.08
N ILE A 337 6.85 17.11 3.74
CA ILE A 337 6.46 16.46 2.48
C ILE A 337 6.92 17.30 1.29
N SER A 338 6.63 18.60 1.30
CA SER A 338 6.97 19.47 0.17
C SER A 338 8.48 19.57 -0.08
N SER A 339 9.29 19.57 0.97
CA SER A 339 10.74 19.75 0.87
C SER A 339 11.52 18.47 0.58
N THR A 340 10.86 17.31 0.64
CA THR A 340 11.44 15.98 0.34
C THR A 340 10.81 15.30 -0.87
N LEU A 341 9.84 15.95 -1.53
CA LEU A 341 9.09 15.36 -2.64
C LEU A 341 10.01 15.08 -3.84
N GLY A 342 9.99 13.85 -4.34
CA GLY A 342 10.85 13.41 -5.45
C GLY A 342 12.29 13.08 -5.07
N ASN A 343 12.63 13.20 -3.78
CA ASN A 343 13.88 12.72 -3.19
C ASN A 343 13.56 11.59 -2.19
N GLU A 344 13.48 11.90 -0.89
CA GLU A 344 13.18 10.94 0.18
C GLU A 344 11.69 10.55 0.21
N PHE A 345 10.80 11.40 -0.31
CA PHE A 345 9.37 11.18 -0.33
C PHE A 345 8.85 11.01 -1.77
N PRO A 346 8.34 9.81 -2.16
CA PRO A 346 7.92 9.57 -3.53
C PRO A 346 6.58 10.25 -3.87
N LEU A 347 6.47 10.84 -5.07
CA LEU A 347 5.25 11.48 -5.56
C LEU A 347 4.10 10.48 -5.77
N SER A 348 4.44 9.22 -6.01
CA SER A 348 3.48 8.13 -6.13
C SER A 348 2.61 7.97 -4.87
N ALA A 349 3.17 8.24 -3.68
CA ALA A 349 2.43 8.22 -2.42
C ALA A 349 1.35 9.32 -2.38
N ILE A 350 1.71 10.58 -2.66
CA ILE A 350 0.74 11.69 -2.72
C ILE A 350 -0.34 11.39 -3.76
N SER A 351 0.07 10.95 -4.95
CA SER A 351 -0.82 10.62 -6.05
C SER A 351 -1.84 9.54 -5.66
N SER A 352 -1.40 8.49 -4.95
CA SER A 352 -2.29 7.46 -4.41
C SER A 352 -3.32 8.02 -3.42
N TRP A 353 -2.92 8.94 -2.54
CA TRP A 353 -3.80 9.50 -1.52
C TRP A 353 -4.85 10.46 -2.10
N ILE A 354 -4.46 11.33 -3.03
CA ILE A 354 -5.39 12.30 -3.63
C ILE A 354 -6.37 11.61 -4.59
N ARG A 355 -5.96 10.53 -5.25
CA ARG A 355 -6.85 9.69 -6.08
C ARG A 355 -7.89 8.93 -5.25
N ASN A 356 -7.59 8.61 -3.98
CA ASN A 356 -8.42 7.73 -3.18
C ASN A 356 -9.65 8.47 -2.60
N PRO A 357 -10.87 8.26 -3.14
CA PRO A 357 -12.05 8.96 -2.64
C PRO A 357 -12.46 8.53 -1.23
N ALA A 358 -11.95 7.41 -0.71
CA ALA A 358 -12.22 6.97 0.66
C ALA A 358 -11.46 7.80 1.71
N LEU A 359 -10.38 8.49 1.32
CA LEU A 359 -9.71 9.45 2.18
C LEU A 359 -10.42 10.80 2.06
N SER A 360 -10.87 11.32 3.20
CA SER A 360 -11.45 12.66 3.29
C SER A 360 -10.35 13.72 3.24
N ASP A 361 -10.73 14.96 2.94
CA ASP A 361 -9.81 16.11 3.02
C ASP A 361 -9.22 16.29 4.43
N GLU A 362 -10.00 15.97 5.47
CA GLU A 362 -9.52 16.01 6.85
C GLU A 362 -8.49 14.92 7.12
N HIS A 363 -8.71 13.72 6.56
CA HIS A 363 -7.73 12.64 6.63
C HIS A 363 -6.40 13.03 5.98
N LEU A 364 -6.45 13.69 4.82
CA LEU A 364 -5.26 14.21 4.14
C LEU A 364 -4.54 15.28 4.98
N ARG A 365 -5.27 16.18 5.64
CA ARG A 365 -4.68 17.14 6.58
C ARG A 365 -3.97 16.44 7.74
N LEU A 366 -4.56 15.37 8.26
CA LEU A 366 -3.99 14.60 9.36
C LEU A 366 -2.74 13.85 8.94
N ILE A 367 -2.68 13.34 7.71
CA ILE A 367 -1.45 12.75 7.13
C ILE A 367 -0.35 13.81 7.07
N ALA A 368 -0.65 15.01 6.56
CA ALA A 368 0.31 16.11 6.47
C ALA A 368 0.84 16.51 7.86
N LEU A 369 -0.05 16.68 8.84
CA LEU A 369 0.32 16.99 10.22
C LEU A 369 1.15 15.87 10.87
N TYR A 370 0.84 14.61 10.56
CA TYR A 370 1.61 13.47 11.06
C TYR A 370 3.02 13.44 10.45
N ALA A 371 3.16 13.69 9.15
CA ALA A 371 4.46 13.77 8.49
C ALA A 371 5.38 14.83 9.12
N ASP A 372 4.85 16.03 9.38
CA ASP A 372 5.60 17.10 10.05
C ASP A 372 6.09 16.69 11.46
N SER A 373 5.34 15.82 12.16
CA SER A 373 5.72 15.29 13.48
C SER A 373 6.74 14.13 13.44
N ARG A 374 7.00 13.54 12.27
CA ARG A 374 7.82 12.32 12.11
C ARG A 374 9.00 12.51 11.14
N HIS A 375 9.52 13.73 11.06
CA HIS A 375 10.64 14.11 10.20
C HIS A 375 11.89 13.21 10.39
N GLU A 376 12.22 12.76 11.61
CA GLU A 376 13.34 11.83 11.85
C GLU A 376 13.19 10.46 11.16
N ALA A 377 11.96 9.99 10.94
CA ALA A 377 11.70 8.70 10.28
C ALA A 377 11.89 8.82 8.76
N ILE A 378 11.50 9.96 8.19
CA ILE A 378 11.69 10.28 6.77
C ILE A 378 13.19 10.37 6.46
N LEU A 379 13.97 11.04 7.31
CA LEU A 379 15.43 11.17 7.16
C LEU A 379 16.20 9.84 7.29
N LYS A 380 15.63 8.81 7.92
CA LYS A 380 16.28 7.49 8.09
C LYS A 380 15.97 6.52 6.96
N GLU A 381 15.31 6.97 5.90
CA GLU A 381 14.81 6.14 4.80
C GLU A 381 13.88 5.00 5.28
N GLU A 382 13.32 5.10 6.51
CA GLU A 382 12.34 4.13 7.02
C GLU A 382 10.99 4.29 6.30
N GLY A 383 10.81 5.40 5.56
CA GLY A 383 9.59 5.77 4.88
C GLY A 383 8.52 6.34 5.83
N LEU A 384 7.50 6.98 5.26
CA LEU A 384 6.31 7.39 6.01
C LEU A 384 5.17 6.40 5.73
N ASP A 385 5.00 5.40 6.58
CA ASP A 385 3.79 4.57 6.52
C ASP A 385 2.60 5.30 7.14
N ILE A 386 1.58 5.45 6.31
CA ILE A 386 0.27 5.97 6.69
C ILE A 386 -0.80 4.88 6.61
N GLY A 387 -0.43 3.63 6.31
CA GLY A 387 -1.34 2.50 6.18
C GLY A 387 -2.10 2.21 7.47
N TRP A 388 -1.45 2.45 8.62
CA TRP A 388 -2.12 2.40 9.93
C TRP A 388 -3.22 3.45 10.07
N MET A 389 -3.08 4.62 9.45
CA MET A 389 -4.05 5.72 9.58
C MET A 389 -5.40 5.33 8.99
N GLN A 390 -5.41 4.51 7.94
CA GLN A 390 -6.62 3.97 7.31
C GLN A 390 -7.47 3.09 8.25
N ARG A 391 -6.92 2.65 9.40
CA ARG A 391 -7.66 1.87 10.40
C ARG A 391 -8.54 2.74 11.31
N PHE A 392 -8.32 4.05 11.31
CA PHE A 392 -8.99 4.98 12.19
C PHE A 392 -9.83 5.99 11.39
N ASP A 393 -10.95 6.41 11.96
CA ASP A 393 -11.71 7.53 11.44
C ASP A 393 -11.02 8.87 11.75
N ASP A 394 -11.40 9.91 11.02
CA ASP A 394 -10.74 11.23 11.09
C ASP A 394 -10.74 11.81 12.51
N ARG A 395 -11.80 11.57 13.29
CA ARG A 395 -11.89 12.05 14.67
C ARG A 395 -10.85 11.37 15.55
N ASN A 396 -10.76 10.04 15.48
CA ASN A 396 -9.78 9.30 16.27
C ASN A 396 -8.36 9.60 15.82
N LEU A 397 -8.12 9.75 14.52
CA LEU A 397 -6.82 10.18 14.01
C LEU A 397 -6.41 11.55 14.51
N GLN A 398 -7.33 12.53 14.50
CA GLN A 398 -7.05 13.84 15.08
C GLN A 398 -6.63 13.74 16.55
N HIS A 399 -7.30 12.89 17.33
CA HIS A 399 -6.91 12.65 18.71
C HIS A 399 -5.53 11.98 18.82
N ILE A 400 -5.22 11.01 17.96
CA ILE A 400 -3.93 10.31 17.94
C ILE A 400 -2.80 11.28 17.58
N VAL A 401 -2.92 11.99 16.46
CA VAL A 401 -1.90 12.95 15.96
C VAL A 401 -1.64 14.04 17.01
N ASN A 402 -2.69 14.61 17.61
CA ASN A 402 -2.53 15.66 18.63
C ASN A 402 -1.87 15.18 19.94
N HIS A 403 -1.82 13.87 20.21
CA HIS A 403 -1.29 13.32 21.45
C HIS A 403 -0.14 12.34 21.18
N ILE A 404 0.50 12.40 20.01
CA ILE A 404 1.40 11.34 19.57
C ILE A 404 2.59 11.11 20.53
N GLU A 405 3.23 12.17 21.01
CA GLU A 405 4.32 12.08 21.99
C GLU A 405 3.86 11.45 23.33
N ALA A 406 2.63 11.78 23.76
CA ALA A 406 2.04 11.22 24.98
C ALA A 406 1.68 9.74 24.80
N LEU A 407 1.24 9.35 23.60
CA LEU A 407 0.97 7.95 23.25
C LEU A 407 2.26 7.15 23.15
N ASP A 408 3.32 7.70 22.55
CA ASP A 408 4.64 7.05 22.49
C ASP A 408 5.20 6.82 23.91
N THR A 409 5.07 7.82 24.79
CA THR A 409 5.42 7.70 26.22
C THR A 409 4.57 6.64 26.92
N PHE A 410 3.28 6.58 26.61
CA PHE A 410 2.37 5.59 27.20
C PHE A 410 2.65 4.16 26.72
N ILE A 411 2.97 3.97 25.43
CA ILE A 411 3.41 2.69 24.85
C ILE A 411 4.67 2.21 25.57
N ALA A 412 5.66 3.10 25.72
CA ALA A 412 6.90 2.80 26.45
C ALA A 412 6.62 2.44 27.91
N PHE A 413 5.75 3.19 28.59
CA PHE A 413 5.31 2.88 29.95
C PHE A 413 4.65 1.50 30.05
N LEU A 414 3.81 1.11 29.08
CA LEU A 414 3.21 -0.22 29.04
C LEU A 414 4.21 -1.34 28.71
N GLY A 415 5.51 -1.07 28.56
CA GLY A 415 6.54 -2.10 28.37
C GLY A 415 6.38 -2.89 27.07
N ARG A 416 5.58 -2.39 26.13
CA ARG A 416 5.46 -2.94 24.77
C ARG A 416 6.70 -2.46 24.01
N ARG A 417 7.81 -3.19 24.16
CA ARG A 417 9.11 -2.81 23.60
C ARG A 417 9.09 -2.94 22.07
N GLN A 418 9.50 -1.85 21.43
CA GLN A 418 9.63 -1.63 19.99
C GLN A 418 10.60 -2.63 19.35
N ALA A 419 10.11 -3.43 18.42
CA ALA A 419 10.92 -3.88 17.30
C ALA A 419 10.73 -2.82 16.23
N SER A 420 11.70 -1.88 16.16
CA SER A 420 11.68 -0.63 15.37
C SER A 420 10.51 0.33 15.68
N ALA A 421 10.71 1.62 15.42
CA ALA A 421 9.75 2.68 15.69
C ALA A 421 8.58 2.70 14.67
N SER A 422 8.10 1.53 14.24
CA SER A 422 7.10 1.40 13.18
C SER A 422 5.69 1.16 13.74
N GLU A 423 4.74 1.99 13.27
CA GLU A 423 3.48 1.62 12.58
C GLU A 423 2.55 0.59 13.24
N SER A 424 3.07 -0.59 13.55
CA SER A 424 2.39 -1.63 14.34
C SER A 424 2.02 -1.15 15.75
N ALA A 425 2.85 -0.30 16.37
CA ALA A 425 2.71 0.05 17.78
C ALA A 425 1.44 0.86 18.09
N LEU A 426 1.03 1.80 17.21
CA LEU A 426 -0.18 2.60 17.41
C LEU A 426 -1.44 1.78 17.16
N VAL A 427 -1.43 0.90 16.16
CA VAL A 427 -2.53 -0.04 15.92
C VAL A 427 -2.64 -0.99 17.11
N ASP A 428 -1.54 -1.63 17.48
CA ASP A 428 -1.44 -2.58 18.59
C ASP A 428 -1.83 -1.95 19.93
N LEU A 429 -1.54 -0.65 20.14
CA LEU A 429 -1.96 0.08 21.33
C LEU A 429 -3.48 -0.01 21.50
N PHE A 430 -4.24 0.11 20.40
CA PHE A 430 -5.70 0.15 20.39
C PHE A 430 -6.38 -1.15 19.94
N SER A 431 -5.62 -2.22 19.68
CA SER A 431 -6.16 -3.51 19.29
C SER A 431 -5.64 -4.66 20.16
N ALA A 432 -6.49 -5.66 20.36
CA ALA A 432 -6.04 -6.95 20.85
C ALA A 432 -5.22 -7.67 19.78
N SER A 433 -4.32 -8.58 20.19
CA SER A 433 -3.48 -9.35 19.27
C SER A 433 -4.33 -10.08 18.22
N GLY A 434 -4.04 -9.85 16.93
CA GLY A 434 -4.75 -10.44 15.80
C GLY A 434 -6.12 -9.81 15.48
N ALA A 435 -6.51 -8.72 16.15
CA ALA A 435 -7.75 -7.98 15.88
C ALA A 435 -7.48 -6.59 15.30
N ALA A 436 -8.44 -6.03 14.56
CA ALA A 436 -8.39 -4.64 14.12
C ALA A 436 -8.92 -3.69 15.23
N PRO A 437 -8.43 -2.44 15.33
CA PRO A 437 -8.92 -1.49 16.30
C PRO A 437 -10.38 -1.12 16.02
N SER A 438 -11.17 -0.95 17.08
CA SER A 438 -12.55 -0.49 16.97
C SER A 438 -12.62 1.02 17.16
N ASN A 439 -13.00 1.77 16.12
CA ASN A 439 -13.14 3.23 16.20
C ASN A 439 -14.06 3.70 17.34
N SER A 440 -15.13 2.95 17.60
CA SER A 440 -16.04 3.23 18.72
C SER A 440 -15.40 3.04 20.10
N ARG A 441 -14.48 2.07 20.22
CA ARG A 441 -13.70 1.82 21.43
C ARG A 441 -12.67 2.93 21.62
N VAL A 442 -11.89 3.22 20.59
CA VAL A 442 -10.85 4.26 20.57
C VAL A 442 -11.44 5.61 20.98
N ALA A 443 -12.56 5.99 20.37
CA ALA A 443 -13.28 7.21 20.73
C ALA A 443 -13.71 7.22 22.20
N LEU A 444 -14.18 6.10 22.75
CA LEU A 444 -14.55 6.02 24.17
C LEU A 444 -13.34 6.23 25.08
N LEU A 445 -12.17 5.72 24.72
CA LEU A 445 -10.95 5.86 25.51
C LEU A 445 -10.44 7.31 25.50
N PHE A 446 -10.38 7.95 24.33
CA PHE A 446 -10.01 9.37 24.23
C PHE A 446 -11.02 10.31 24.91
N ASN A 447 -12.31 9.98 24.87
CA ASN A 447 -13.34 10.79 25.54
C ASN A 447 -13.40 10.55 27.06
N THR A 448 -12.61 9.63 27.61
CA THR A 448 -12.54 9.39 29.06
C THR A 448 -11.51 10.35 29.68
N PRO A 449 -11.94 11.33 30.50
CA PRO A 449 -11.01 12.31 31.06
C PRO A 449 -9.94 11.66 31.94
N ASN A 450 -8.69 12.12 31.80
CA ASN A 450 -7.53 11.70 32.61
C ASN A 450 -7.18 10.21 32.56
N LEU A 451 -7.73 9.43 31.64
CA LEU A 451 -7.52 7.98 31.57
C LEU A 451 -6.03 7.61 31.58
N TRP A 452 -5.23 8.25 30.72
CA TRP A 452 -3.78 8.01 30.60
C TRP A 452 -3.04 8.30 31.89
N THR A 453 -3.28 9.48 32.46
CA THR A 453 -2.61 9.90 33.69
C THR A 453 -2.98 9.03 34.89
N GLU A 454 -4.24 8.60 35.01
CA GLU A 454 -4.65 7.69 36.08
C GLU A 454 -4.01 6.30 35.92
N LEU A 455 -3.94 5.76 34.70
CA LEU A 455 -3.25 4.49 34.44
C LEU A 455 -1.74 4.57 34.73
N GLN A 456 -1.09 5.68 34.36
CA GLN A 456 0.34 5.89 34.60
C GLN A 456 0.71 6.05 36.09
N ARG A 457 -0.27 6.30 36.99
CA ARG A 457 -0.05 6.30 38.45
C ARG A 457 0.00 4.89 39.04
N LEU A 458 -0.45 3.88 38.31
CA LEU A 458 -0.44 2.49 38.74
C LEU A 458 0.90 1.82 38.49
N PRO A 459 1.22 0.73 39.22
CA PRO A 459 2.30 -0.16 38.80
C PRO A 459 2.06 -0.65 37.37
N GLN A 460 3.13 -0.67 36.56
CA GLN A 460 3.08 -1.03 35.13
C GLN A 460 2.26 -2.29 34.84
N THR A 461 2.43 -3.36 35.62
CA THR A 461 1.69 -4.62 35.44
C THR A 461 0.18 -4.46 35.60
N GLN A 462 -0.26 -3.66 36.58
CA GLN A 462 -1.70 -3.40 36.78
C GLN A 462 -2.26 -2.50 35.66
N ALA A 463 -1.48 -1.52 35.20
CA ALA A 463 -1.89 -0.68 34.08
C ALA A 463 -2.02 -1.51 32.78
N GLN A 464 -1.11 -2.44 32.53
CA GLN A 464 -1.19 -3.39 31.40
C GLN A 464 -2.43 -4.26 31.47
N GLU A 465 -2.74 -4.84 32.64
CA GLU A 465 -3.94 -5.66 32.85
C GLU A 465 -5.22 -4.86 32.53
N ILE A 466 -5.36 -3.68 33.15
CA ILE A 466 -6.51 -2.79 32.90
C ILE A 466 -6.57 -2.38 31.42
N TRP A 467 -5.44 -2.04 30.81
CA TRP A 467 -5.37 -1.62 29.41
C TRP A 467 -5.80 -2.73 28.46
N ASN A 468 -5.36 -3.96 28.69
CA ASN A 468 -5.76 -5.12 27.89
C ASN A 468 -7.26 -5.40 27.99
N ASP A 469 -7.87 -5.17 29.16
CA ASP A 469 -9.34 -5.25 29.31
C ASP A 469 -10.08 -4.09 28.63
N LEU A 470 -9.48 -2.91 28.59
CA LEU A 470 -10.03 -1.74 27.91
C LEU A 470 -10.10 -1.94 26.39
N ILE A 471 -9.02 -2.43 25.78
CA ILE A 471 -8.93 -2.62 24.32
C ILE A 471 -9.46 -3.99 23.86
N GLY A 472 -9.60 -4.93 24.79
CA GLY A 472 -10.05 -6.29 24.53
C GLY A 472 -11.49 -6.34 24.00
N PRO A 473 -11.81 -7.32 23.13
CA PRO A 473 -13.14 -7.43 22.55
C PRO A 473 -14.16 -8.09 23.49
N HIS A 474 -13.70 -8.68 24.60
CA HIS A 474 -14.51 -9.46 25.55
C HIS A 474 -15.43 -8.63 26.42
N PHE A 475 -15.23 -7.31 26.51
CA PHE A 475 -16.16 -6.38 27.11
C PHE A 475 -16.79 -5.45 26.07
N SER A 476 -18.09 -5.19 26.18
CA SER A 476 -18.77 -4.22 25.32
C SER A 476 -18.36 -2.77 25.63
N ASN A 477 -18.57 -1.85 24.68
CA ASN A 477 -18.34 -0.41 24.90
C ASN A 477 -19.19 0.14 26.06
N LEU A 478 -20.42 -0.36 26.21
CA LEU A 478 -21.31 0.05 27.30
C LEU A 478 -20.76 -0.38 28.66
N ASN A 479 -20.30 -1.63 28.78
CA ASN A 479 -19.75 -2.13 30.05
C ASN A 479 -18.54 -1.29 30.46
N ILE A 480 -17.58 -1.09 29.56
CA ILE A 480 -16.38 -0.30 29.85
C ILE A 480 -16.72 1.14 30.20
N ARG A 481 -17.68 1.78 29.51
CA ARG A 481 -18.15 3.13 29.86
C ARG A 481 -18.68 3.17 31.30
N LEU A 482 -19.49 2.18 31.69
CA LEU A 482 -20.02 2.08 33.05
C LEU A 482 -18.92 1.81 34.08
N ALA A 483 -17.92 1.01 33.75
CA ALA A 483 -16.79 0.73 34.62
C ALA A 483 -15.93 1.99 34.85
N LEU A 484 -15.57 2.70 33.77
CA LEU A 484 -14.78 3.94 33.83
C LEU A 484 -15.52 5.10 34.53
N ALA A 485 -16.86 5.12 34.48
CA ALA A 485 -17.67 6.12 35.17
C ALA A 485 -17.69 5.94 36.70
N ARG A 486 -17.21 4.81 37.24
CA ARG A 486 -17.22 4.56 38.68
C ARG A 486 -16.08 5.26 39.39
N PRO A 487 -16.35 6.03 40.45
CA PRO A 487 -15.31 6.64 41.27
C PRO A 487 -14.33 5.59 41.81
N GLY A 488 -13.04 5.79 41.57
CA GLY A 488 -11.98 4.91 42.06
C GLY A 488 -11.73 3.64 41.23
N ALA A 489 -12.46 3.43 40.12
CA ALA A 489 -12.27 2.22 39.29
C ALA A 489 -10.82 2.00 38.85
N LEU A 490 -10.05 3.07 38.62
CA LEU A 490 -8.66 3.02 38.18
C LEU A 490 -7.63 3.10 39.33
N ARG A 491 -7.99 2.78 40.58
CA ARG A 491 -7.02 2.76 41.71
C ARG A 491 -6.22 1.46 41.80
N SER A 492 -6.74 0.37 41.26
CA SER A 492 -6.08 -0.94 41.19
C SER A 492 -6.78 -1.83 40.17
N SER A 493 -6.07 -2.85 39.67
CA SER A 493 -6.64 -3.88 38.78
C SER A 493 -7.91 -4.51 39.36
N SER A 494 -7.90 -4.88 40.64
CA SER A 494 -9.07 -5.45 41.34
C SER A 494 -10.29 -4.52 41.45
N GLN A 495 -10.09 -3.20 41.56
CA GLN A 495 -11.18 -2.23 41.59
C GLN A 495 -11.80 -2.08 40.20
N PHE A 496 -10.98 -2.14 39.15
CA PHE A 496 -11.43 -2.11 37.78
C PHE A 496 -12.23 -3.38 37.42
N GLU A 497 -11.73 -4.57 37.75
CA GLU A 497 -12.48 -5.84 37.59
C GLU A 497 -13.83 -5.82 38.31
N THR A 498 -13.86 -5.26 39.53
CA THR A 498 -15.12 -5.11 40.27
C THR A 498 -16.09 -4.17 39.54
N ALA A 499 -15.58 -3.08 38.96
CA ALA A 499 -16.36 -2.14 38.17
C ALA A 499 -16.92 -2.80 36.89
N LEU A 500 -16.08 -3.54 36.15
CA LEU A 500 -16.46 -4.32 34.97
C LEU A 500 -17.55 -5.35 35.28
N ARG A 501 -17.34 -6.14 36.34
CA ARG A 501 -18.32 -7.16 36.76
C ARG A 501 -19.69 -6.58 37.05
N THR A 502 -19.73 -5.42 37.70
CA THR A 502 -21.01 -4.79 38.04
C THR A 502 -21.65 -4.09 36.83
N GLY A 503 -20.90 -3.86 35.75
CA GLY A 503 -21.40 -3.35 34.48
C GLY A 503 -21.96 -4.42 33.53
N LEU A 504 -21.77 -5.71 33.85
CA LEU A 504 -22.31 -6.82 33.06
C LEU A 504 -23.84 -6.93 33.22
N GLY A 505 -24.53 -7.37 32.17
CA GLY A 505 -25.95 -7.72 32.26
C GLY A 505 -26.16 -8.94 33.19
N SER A 506 -27.35 -9.12 33.76
CA SER A 506 -27.62 -10.15 34.78
C SER A 506 -27.21 -11.57 34.35
N ASN A 507 -27.55 -11.95 33.11
CA ASN A 507 -27.22 -13.27 32.56
C ASN A 507 -25.71 -13.42 32.31
N GLU A 508 -25.06 -12.38 31.82
CA GLU A 508 -23.62 -12.37 31.53
C GLU A 508 -22.80 -12.40 32.82
N ALA A 509 -23.20 -11.62 33.84
CA ALA A 509 -22.61 -11.64 35.17
C ALA A 509 -22.74 -13.02 35.83
N HIS A 510 -23.90 -13.67 35.69
CA HIS A 510 -24.11 -15.03 36.22
C HIS A 510 -23.23 -16.05 35.49
N ALA A 511 -23.21 -16.05 34.15
CA ALA A 511 -22.35 -16.94 33.37
C ALA A 511 -20.88 -16.74 33.70
N ASN A 512 -20.44 -15.48 33.85
CA ASN A 512 -19.07 -15.13 34.21
C ASN A 512 -18.69 -15.67 35.61
N GLN A 513 -19.57 -15.54 36.61
CA GLN A 513 -19.37 -16.11 37.95
C GLN A 513 -19.30 -17.64 37.96
N LEU A 514 -20.09 -18.31 37.11
CA LEU A 514 -20.03 -19.76 36.93
C LEU A 514 -18.66 -20.16 36.38
N VAL A 515 -18.22 -19.54 35.28
CA VAL A 515 -16.93 -19.84 34.65
C VAL A 515 -15.74 -19.55 35.57
N GLN A 516 -15.76 -18.44 36.32
CA GLN A 516 -14.72 -18.13 37.33
C GLN A 516 -14.55 -19.29 38.33
N ARG A 517 -15.66 -19.79 38.89
CA ARG A 517 -15.63 -20.87 39.89
C ARG A 517 -15.17 -22.20 39.30
N VAL A 518 -15.56 -22.48 38.06
CA VAL A 518 -15.29 -23.75 37.38
C VAL A 518 -13.84 -23.86 36.92
N LEU A 519 -13.28 -22.76 36.40
CA LEU A 519 -11.92 -22.75 35.86
C LEU A 519 -10.87 -22.24 36.85
N ASP A 520 -11.28 -21.72 38.01
CA ASP A 520 -10.41 -21.07 39.01
C ASP A 520 -9.61 -19.91 38.38
N VAL A 521 -10.33 -19.02 37.69
CA VAL A 521 -9.77 -17.90 36.91
C VAL A 521 -10.34 -16.55 37.33
N GLY A 522 -9.64 -15.48 36.96
CA GLY A 522 -10.09 -14.11 37.19
C GLY A 522 -11.35 -13.73 36.38
N GLN A 523 -11.93 -12.57 36.71
CA GLN A 523 -13.15 -12.07 36.06
C GLN A 523 -12.96 -11.83 34.55
N SER A 524 -11.83 -11.25 34.18
CA SER A 524 -11.48 -10.95 32.79
C SER A 524 -11.17 -12.22 31.99
N GLU A 525 -10.44 -13.18 32.57
CA GLU A 525 -10.18 -14.49 31.96
C GLU A 525 -11.47 -15.29 31.75
N ALA A 526 -12.38 -15.29 32.73
CA ALA A 526 -13.69 -15.90 32.58
C ALA A 526 -14.51 -15.24 31.47
N GLN A 527 -14.42 -13.91 31.34
CA GLN A 527 -15.12 -13.18 30.29
C GLN A 527 -14.53 -13.48 28.91
N GLN A 528 -13.20 -13.52 28.80
CA GLN A 528 -12.50 -13.91 27.59
C GLN A 528 -12.87 -15.34 27.18
N TYR A 529 -12.98 -16.27 28.15
CA TYR A 529 -13.43 -17.63 27.89
C TYR A 529 -14.83 -17.64 27.27
N LEU A 530 -15.77 -16.89 27.84
CA LEU A 530 -17.14 -16.75 27.31
C LEU A 530 -17.16 -16.09 25.92
N TYR A 531 -16.30 -15.11 25.67
CA TYR A 531 -16.23 -14.38 24.40
C TYR A 531 -15.87 -15.27 23.19
N HIS A 532 -15.22 -16.42 23.40
CA HIS A 532 -14.94 -17.39 22.33
C HIS A 532 -16.21 -17.96 21.67
N PHE A 533 -17.38 -17.75 22.28
CA PHE A 533 -18.66 -18.23 21.77
C PHE A 533 -19.65 -17.09 21.55
N GLU A 534 -20.22 -17.02 20.35
CA GLU A 534 -21.22 -16.02 19.96
C GLU A 534 -22.64 -16.60 20.11
N PHE A 535 -23.16 -16.59 21.33
CA PHE A 535 -24.45 -17.19 21.64
C PHE A 535 -25.64 -16.36 21.12
N PRO A 536 -26.67 -17.01 20.56
CA PRO A 536 -27.90 -16.35 20.15
C PRO A 536 -28.69 -15.83 21.36
N THR A 537 -29.27 -14.64 21.24
CA THR A 537 -30.07 -14.01 22.31
C THR A 537 -31.47 -14.61 22.49
N GLN A 538 -31.99 -15.35 21.50
CA GLN A 538 -33.39 -15.80 21.46
C GLN A 538 -33.59 -17.32 21.38
N ARG A 539 -32.53 -18.13 21.48
CA ARG A 539 -32.64 -19.60 21.38
C ARG A 539 -32.62 -20.25 22.76
N LEU A 540 -33.77 -20.78 23.18
CA LEU A 540 -33.92 -21.52 24.44
C LEU A 540 -32.92 -22.69 24.52
N GLY A 541 -32.21 -22.80 25.65
CA GLY A 541 -31.26 -23.88 25.94
C GLY A 541 -29.90 -23.74 25.26
N HIS A 542 -29.67 -22.66 24.49
CA HIS A 542 -28.40 -22.38 23.80
C HIS A 542 -27.84 -21.00 24.21
N GLY A 543 -28.25 -20.47 25.37
CA GLY A 543 -27.79 -19.19 25.88
C GLY A 543 -26.45 -19.28 26.63
N ILE A 544 -25.86 -18.11 26.92
CA ILE A 544 -24.59 -18.00 27.65
C ILE A 544 -24.63 -18.62 29.06
N VAL A 545 -25.79 -18.55 29.73
CA VAL A 545 -26.01 -19.15 31.06
C VAL A 545 -26.16 -20.66 30.96
N ASP A 546 -26.84 -21.16 29.92
CA ASP A 546 -26.99 -22.61 29.68
C ASP A 546 -25.62 -23.24 29.44
N PHE A 547 -24.78 -22.57 28.66
CA PHE A 547 -23.39 -22.95 28.43
C PHE A 547 -22.58 -23.01 29.73
N ALA A 548 -22.58 -21.92 30.52
CA ALA A 548 -21.81 -21.85 31.75
C ALA A 548 -22.29 -22.85 32.81
N SER A 549 -23.60 -23.12 32.88
CA SER A 549 -24.18 -24.12 33.79
C SER A 549 -23.80 -25.56 33.37
N HIS A 550 -23.71 -25.82 32.06
CA HIS A 550 -23.24 -27.10 31.55
C HIS A 550 -21.75 -27.32 31.90
N LEU A 551 -20.91 -26.31 31.71
CA LEU A 551 -19.50 -26.34 32.12
C LEU A 551 -19.35 -26.62 33.62
N GLU A 552 -20.16 -25.98 34.48
CA GLU A 552 -20.13 -26.22 35.93
C GLU A 552 -20.48 -27.66 36.31
N SER A 553 -21.41 -28.28 35.58
CA SER A 553 -21.89 -29.63 35.89
C SER A 553 -21.05 -30.75 35.27
N HIS A 554 -20.42 -30.51 34.12
CA HIS A 554 -19.76 -31.55 33.32
C HIS A 554 -18.27 -31.32 33.07
N MET A 555 -17.73 -30.15 33.41
CA MET A 555 -16.32 -29.76 33.17
C MET A 555 -15.89 -29.86 31.70
N GLU A 556 -16.83 -29.77 30.76
CA GLU A 556 -16.59 -29.87 29.32
C GLU A 556 -17.44 -28.90 28.51
N VAL A 557 -16.94 -28.52 27.33
CA VAL A 557 -17.68 -27.68 26.37
C VAL A 557 -18.78 -28.54 25.72
N PRO A 558 -20.07 -28.17 25.84
CA PRO A 558 -21.14 -28.96 25.26
C PRO A 558 -21.02 -29.00 23.73
N GLN A 559 -21.33 -30.15 23.13
CA GLN A 559 -21.22 -30.35 21.68
C GLN A 559 -21.97 -29.29 20.86
N TRP A 560 -23.13 -28.83 21.36
CA TRP A 560 -23.91 -27.81 20.69
C TRP A 560 -23.24 -26.43 20.66
N ALA A 561 -22.34 -26.11 21.60
CA ALA A 561 -21.72 -24.80 21.67
C ALA A 561 -20.68 -24.58 20.57
N TRP A 562 -20.09 -25.64 20.01
CA TRP A 562 -19.10 -25.55 18.93
C TRP A 562 -19.64 -24.89 17.67
N GLN A 563 -20.95 -24.94 17.42
CA GLN A 563 -21.56 -24.23 16.29
C GLN A 563 -21.57 -22.70 16.46
N TYR A 564 -21.36 -22.22 17.69
CA TYR A 564 -21.28 -20.80 18.04
C TYR A 564 -19.84 -20.35 18.33
N ALA A 565 -18.86 -21.25 18.19
CA ALA A 565 -17.47 -20.89 18.38
C ALA A 565 -17.04 -19.86 17.33
N ARG A 566 -16.34 -18.81 17.77
CA ARG A 566 -15.74 -17.83 16.86
C ARG A 566 -14.66 -18.49 16.00
N GLU A 567 -14.35 -17.87 14.87
CA GLU A 567 -13.28 -18.35 13.99
C GLU A 567 -11.95 -18.47 14.75
N GLY A 568 -11.22 -19.58 14.51
CA GLY A 568 -9.95 -19.87 15.18
C GLY A 568 -10.06 -20.53 16.56
N VAL A 569 -11.26 -20.65 17.13
CA VAL A 569 -11.46 -21.32 18.44
C VAL A 569 -11.33 -22.83 18.29
N THR A 570 -10.45 -23.42 19.11
CA THR A 570 -10.20 -24.86 19.17
C THR A 570 -10.18 -25.33 20.63
N PRO A 571 -10.30 -26.64 20.90
CA PRO A 571 -10.11 -27.17 22.26
C PRO A 571 -8.76 -26.78 22.90
N GLN A 572 -7.74 -26.50 22.09
CA GLN A 572 -6.42 -26.09 22.55
C GLN A 572 -6.40 -24.60 22.92
N SER A 573 -7.10 -23.74 22.17
CA SER A 573 -7.17 -22.30 22.46
C SER A 573 -8.05 -21.97 23.67
N LEU A 574 -8.94 -22.88 24.08
CA LEU A 574 -9.80 -22.73 25.26
C LEU A 574 -9.12 -23.12 26.57
N ARG A 575 -7.88 -23.63 26.54
CA ARG A 575 -7.17 -23.94 27.78
C ARG A 575 -6.85 -22.64 28.51
N PRO A 576 -7.21 -22.51 29.80
CA PRO A 576 -6.82 -21.34 30.58
C PRO A 576 -5.29 -21.20 30.55
N SER A 577 -4.80 -19.97 30.43
CA SER A 577 -3.38 -19.64 30.54
C SER A 577 -2.93 -19.83 31.98
N VAL A 578 -2.80 -21.08 32.45
CA VAL A 578 -2.35 -21.35 33.82
C VAL A 578 -0.84 -21.11 33.90
N THR A 579 -0.41 -19.88 34.17
CA THR A 579 0.86 -19.65 34.85
C THR A 579 0.65 -20.02 36.31
N LYS A 580 1.04 -21.25 36.68
CA LYS A 580 1.22 -21.61 38.10
C LYS A 580 2.21 -20.61 38.71
N LYS A 581 1.71 -19.67 39.52
CA LYS A 581 2.52 -19.03 40.56
C LYS A 581 2.85 -20.13 41.59
N THR A 582 4.00 -20.76 41.44
CA THR A 582 4.69 -21.44 42.54
C THR A 582 5.41 -20.43 43.41
#